data_AF-A0A1X7SZW5-F1
#
_entry.id   AF-A0A1X7SZW5-F1
#
_cell.length_a   1.000
_cell.length_b   1.000
_cell.length_c   1.000
_cell.angle_alpha   90.00
_cell.angle_beta   90.00
_cell.angle_gamma   90.00
#
_symmetry.space_group_name_H-M   'P 1'
#
loop_
_entity.id
_entity.type
_entity.pdbx_description
1 polymer ?
#
loop_
_entity_poly.entity_id
_entity_poly.type
_entity_poly.pdbx_seq_one_letter_code
_entity_poly.pdbx_strand_id
1 'polypeptide(L)'
;ILDVMGEYLTGVFRESTLCHALSHNTLNVPPQEPLQGCTLPVAYMLVADEAFSLKEYIQKPFSESGLTKEKRIYNYRLSRARQVVENAFGILANRFCVSMTSINLAPEKVERIVLASCLLHNYLQSNPSSSAIYTPPGSLDSEHPLPHE
;
A
#
# COMPACT_ATOMS: atom_id res chain seq x y z
N ILE A 1 -5.63 20.78 -0.21
CA ILE A 1 -4.50 20.17 0.55
C ILE A 1 -4.24 18.73 0.07
N LEU A 2 -5.27 17.90 -0.14
CA LEU A 2 -5.09 16.55 -0.69
C LEU A 2 -4.66 16.51 -2.18
N ASP A 3 -5.15 17.42 -3.04
CA ASP A 3 -4.73 17.48 -4.46
C ASP A 3 -3.24 17.80 -4.66
N VAL A 4 -2.67 18.66 -3.81
CA VAL A 4 -1.25 19.07 -3.91
C VAL A 4 -0.31 17.95 -3.46
N MET A 5 -0.78 17.00 -2.64
CA MET A 5 0.01 15.84 -2.24
C MET A 5 0.06 14.75 -3.32
N GLY A 6 -0.99 14.58 -4.13
CA GLY A 6 -1.03 13.57 -5.20
C GLY A 6 -0.04 13.85 -6.34
N GLU A 7 0.07 15.12 -6.77
CA GLU A 7 1.05 15.52 -7.80
C GLU A 7 2.50 15.39 -7.32
N TYR A 8 2.75 15.74 -6.06
CA TYR A 8 4.08 15.59 -5.48
C TYR A 8 4.50 14.12 -5.38
N LEU A 9 3.61 13.24 -4.92
CA LEU A 9 3.87 11.81 -4.81
C LEU A 9 4.07 11.14 -6.18
N THR A 10 3.32 11.57 -7.19
CA THR A 10 3.53 11.08 -8.57
C THR A 10 4.84 11.55 -9.17
N GLY A 11 5.27 12.79 -8.89
CA GLY A 11 6.60 13.30 -9.26
C GLY A 11 7.73 12.52 -8.59
N VAL A 12 7.66 12.33 -7.26
CA VAL A 12 8.65 11.54 -6.50
C VAL A 12 8.72 10.11 -7.01
N PHE A 13 7.58 9.48 -7.31
CA PHE A 13 7.57 8.14 -7.87
C PHE A 13 8.22 8.09 -9.25
N ARG A 14 7.92 9.03 -10.16
CA ARG A 14 8.50 9.06 -11.51
C ARG A 14 10.03 9.10 -11.51
N GLU A 15 10.60 9.87 -10.59
CA GLU A 15 12.06 10.00 -10.42
C GLU A 15 12.67 8.92 -9.51
N SER A 16 11.85 8.00 -8.99
CA SER A 16 12.33 6.95 -8.08
C SER A 16 13.03 5.81 -8.82
N THR A 17 14.04 5.24 -8.18
CA THR A 17 14.69 4.00 -8.63
C THR A 17 13.70 2.85 -8.81
N LEU A 18 12.62 2.82 -8.02
CA LEU A 18 11.54 1.86 -8.15
C LEU A 18 10.80 1.99 -9.49
N CYS A 19 10.40 3.21 -9.87
CA CYS A 19 9.73 3.43 -11.17
C CYS A 19 10.64 3.08 -12.35
N HIS A 20 11.93 3.44 -12.27
CA HIS A 20 12.90 3.02 -13.28
C HIS A 20 13.02 1.50 -13.35
N ALA A 21 13.11 0.80 -12.21
CA ALA A 21 13.24 -0.64 -12.18
C ALA A 21 12.00 -1.37 -12.71
N LEU A 22 10.80 -0.85 -12.43
CA LEU A 22 9.55 -1.36 -13.00
C LEU A 22 9.48 -1.14 -14.51
N SER A 23 9.86 0.05 -14.97
CA SER A 23 9.80 0.41 -16.40
C SER A 23 10.79 -0.40 -17.26
N HIS A 24 11.92 -0.82 -16.68
CA HIS A 24 12.96 -1.60 -17.36
C HIS A 24 12.93 -3.08 -16.98
N ASN A 25 11.92 -3.53 -16.25
CA ASN A 25 11.76 -4.90 -15.79
C ASN A 25 12.99 -5.47 -15.02
N THR A 26 13.65 -4.64 -14.22
CA THR A 26 14.83 -5.04 -13.42
C THR A 26 14.49 -5.38 -11.97
N LEU A 27 13.22 -5.28 -11.57
CA LEU A 27 12.75 -5.60 -10.22
C LEU A 27 12.62 -7.12 -9.99
N ASN A 28 12.85 -7.95 -11.02
CA ASN A 28 12.68 -9.41 -10.99
C ASN A 28 11.28 -9.83 -10.50
N VAL A 29 10.25 -9.12 -10.96
CA VAL A 29 8.85 -9.50 -10.69
C VAL A 29 8.59 -10.86 -11.34
N PRO A 30 7.92 -11.81 -10.65
CA PRO A 30 7.58 -13.09 -11.24
C PRO A 30 6.77 -12.93 -12.53
N PRO A 31 6.91 -13.86 -13.50
CA PRO A 31 6.08 -13.86 -14.69
C PRO A 31 4.61 -14.05 -14.32
N GLN A 32 3.71 -13.58 -15.21
CA GLN A 32 2.28 -13.75 -15.05
C GLN A 32 1.89 -15.23 -14.90
N GLU A 33 0.97 -15.52 -13.97
CA GLU A 33 0.48 -16.86 -13.71
C GLU A 33 -1.02 -16.85 -13.41
N PRO A 34 -1.74 -17.95 -13.67
CA PRO A 34 -3.17 -18.01 -13.37
C PRO A 34 -3.42 -17.98 -11.86
N LEU A 35 -4.44 -17.22 -11.46
CA LEU A 35 -4.95 -17.27 -10.09
C LEU A 35 -5.60 -18.63 -9.80
N GLN A 36 -5.68 -19.02 -8.52
CA GLN A 36 -6.37 -20.25 -8.12
C GLN A 36 -7.81 -20.27 -8.64
N GLY A 37 -8.14 -21.28 -9.45
CA GLY A 37 -9.48 -21.42 -10.07
C GLY A 37 -9.66 -20.63 -11.38
N CYS A 38 -8.64 -19.93 -11.87
CA CYS A 38 -8.66 -19.23 -13.15
C CYS A 38 -7.71 -19.88 -14.16
N THR A 39 -8.05 -19.81 -15.44
CA THR A 39 -7.18 -20.27 -16.55
C THR A 39 -6.39 -19.14 -17.20
N LEU A 40 -6.86 -17.91 -17.07
CA LEU A 40 -6.20 -16.73 -17.63
C LEU A 40 -5.03 -16.31 -16.72
N PRO A 41 -3.81 -16.18 -17.25
CA PRO A 41 -2.68 -15.66 -16.50
C PRO A 41 -2.91 -14.19 -16.15
N VAL A 42 -2.55 -13.82 -14.92
CA VAL A 42 -2.65 -12.45 -14.40
C VAL A 42 -1.26 -11.97 -14.00
N ALA A 43 -0.91 -10.76 -14.40
CA ALA A 43 0.35 -10.14 -14.03
C ALA A 43 0.34 -9.66 -12.58
N TYR A 44 1.51 -9.66 -11.95
CA TYR A 44 1.74 -9.00 -10.67
C TYR A 44 1.76 -7.48 -10.87
N MET A 45 0.89 -6.77 -10.16
CA MET A 45 0.69 -5.33 -10.33
C MET A 45 0.71 -4.61 -8.98
N LEU A 46 1.15 -3.35 -9.00
CA LEU A 46 1.07 -2.45 -7.86
C LEU A 46 -0.33 -1.87 -7.75
N VAL A 47 -0.80 -1.71 -6.51
CA VAL A 47 -2.04 -0.98 -6.23
C VAL A 47 -1.69 0.47 -5.93
N ALA A 48 -2.32 1.39 -6.63
CA ALA A 48 -2.07 2.82 -6.52
C ALA A 48 -3.36 3.63 -6.32
N ASP A 49 -3.19 4.88 -5.90
CA ASP A 49 -4.28 5.85 -5.78
C ASP A 49 -4.71 6.43 -7.14
N GLU A 50 -5.72 7.30 -7.12
CA GLU A 50 -6.24 7.95 -8.33
C GLU A 50 -5.27 8.97 -8.96
N ALA A 51 -4.28 9.50 -8.22
CA ALA A 51 -3.31 10.43 -8.77
C ALA A 51 -2.33 9.74 -9.75
N PHE A 52 -2.04 8.45 -9.53
CA PHE A 52 -1.13 7.71 -10.44
C PHE A 52 -1.75 7.48 -11.82
N SER A 53 -0.90 7.50 -12.85
CA SER A 53 -1.30 7.12 -14.21
C SER A 53 -1.40 5.59 -14.31
N LEU A 54 -2.42 5.09 -15.00
CA LEU A 54 -2.56 3.64 -15.26
C LEU A 54 -1.37 3.15 -16.11
N LYS A 55 -0.78 2.03 -15.71
CA LYS A 55 0.34 1.36 -16.39
C LYS A 55 0.09 -0.15 -16.37
N GLU A 56 0.82 -0.91 -17.19
CA GLU A 56 0.71 -2.38 -17.20
C GLU A 56 1.02 -3.00 -15.82
N TYR A 57 1.85 -2.33 -15.02
CA TYR A 57 2.25 -2.75 -13.67
C TYR A 57 1.56 -1.94 -12.55
N ILE A 58 0.57 -1.09 -12.85
CA ILE A 58 -0.16 -0.28 -11.85
C ILE A 58 -1.68 -0.39 -12.08
N GLN A 59 -2.38 -0.82 -11.04
CA GLN A 59 -3.84 -0.77 -10.94
C GLN A 59 -4.27 0.43 -10.07
N LYS A 60 -5.27 1.18 -10.54
CA LYS A 60 -5.82 2.35 -9.87
C LYS A 60 -7.35 2.27 -9.83
N PRO A 61 -8.03 3.01 -8.93
CA PRO A 61 -9.49 3.02 -8.91
C PRO A 61 -10.06 3.64 -10.19
N PHE A 62 -11.25 3.20 -10.59
CA PHE A 62 -12.08 3.93 -11.55
C PHE A 62 -12.53 5.25 -10.94
N SER A 63 -12.58 6.30 -11.75
CA SER A 63 -13.12 7.60 -11.33
C SER A 63 -14.57 7.48 -10.86
N GLU A 64 -14.95 8.27 -9.86
CA GLU A 64 -16.25 8.16 -9.18
C GLU A 64 -17.45 8.54 -10.06
N SER A 65 -17.22 9.20 -11.21
CA SER A 65 -18.27 9.54 -12.15
C SER A 65 -18.80 8.31 -12.91
N GLY A 66 -20.10 8.03 -12.79
CA GLY A 66 -20.77 7.00 -13.61
C GLY A 66 -20.33 5.56 -13.29
N LEU A 67 -20.03 5.25 -12.03
CA LEU A 67 -19.63 3.90 -11.62
C LEU A 67 -20.77 2.89 -11.76
N THR A 68 -20.56 1.88 -12.60
CA THR A 68 -21.39 0.67 -12.65
C THR A 68 -21.19 -0.17 -11.39
N LYS A 69 -22.06 -1.16 -11.15
CA LYS A 69 -21.96 -2.05 -9.98
C LYS A 69 -20.59 -2.75 -9.92
N GLU A 70 -20.10 -3.23 -11.04
CA GLU A 70 -18.83 -3.95 -11.18
C GLU A 70 -17.64 -3.05 -10.85
N LYS A 71 -17.66 -1.80 -11.33
CA LYS A 71 -16.61 -0.81 -11.01
C LYS A 71 -16.61 -0.44 -9.53
N ARG A 72 -17.77 -0.39 -8.87
CA ARG A 72 -17.85 -0.18 -7.41
C ARG A 72 -17.24 -1.34 -6.64
N ILE A 73 -17.55 -2.58 -7.03
CA ILE A 73 -16.98 -3.78 -6.42
C ILE A 73 -15.46 -3.77 -6.59
N TYR A 74 -14.97 -3.48 -7.80
CA TYR A 74 -13.53 -3.35 -8.07
C TYR A 74 -12.88 -2.27 -7.19
N ASN A 75 -13.42 -1.05 -7.17
CA ASN A 75 -12.87 0.05 -6.37
C ASN A 75 -12.84 -0.31 -4.87
N TYR A 76 -13.88 -0.98 -4.37
CA TYR A 76 -13.92 -1.47 -3.00
C TYR A 76 -12.80 -2.47 -2.71
N ARG A 77 -12.63 -3.50 -3.57
CA ARG A 77 -11.58 -4.52 -3.42
C ARG A 77 -10.18 -3.89 -3.51
N LEU A 78 -9.99 -2.93 -4.41
CA LEU A 78 -8.74 -2.18 -4.54
C LEU A 78 -8.45 -1.33 -3.29
N SER A 79 -9.48 -0.67 -2.73
CA SER A 79 -9.36 0.08 -1.47
C SER A 79 -8.97 -0.84 -0.31
N ARG A 80 -9.58 -2.03 -0.21
CA ARG A 80 -9.22 -3.04 0.79
C ARG A 80 -7.77 -3.49 0.68
N ALA A 81 -7.26 -3.70 -0.53
CA ALA A 81 -5.85 -4.04 -0.73
C ALA A 81 -4.92 -2.93 -0.18
N ARG A 82 -5.28 -1.65 -0.35
CA ARG A 82 -4.52 -0.51 0.22
C ARG A 82 -4.61 -0.42 1.72
N GLN A 83 -5.76 -0.74 2.32
CA GLN A 83 -5.95 -0.65 3.77
C GLN A 83 -4.94 -1.52 4.54
N VAL A 84 -4.40 -2.59 3.95
CA VAL A 84 -3.33 -3.39 4.57
C VAL A 84 -2.10 -2.53 4.87
N VAL A 85 -1.63 -1.74 3.88
CA VAL A 85 -0.44 -0.89 4.04
C VAL A 85 -0.73 0.33 4.90
N GLU A 86 -1.95 0.90 4.80
CA GLU A 86 -2.40 2.01 5.63
C GLU A 86 -2.46 1.61 7.12
N ASN A 87 -2.98 0.41 7.42
CA ASN A 87 -3.01 -0.12 8.78
C ASN A 87 -1.61 -0.35 9.35
N ALA A 88 -0.68 -0.90 8.55
CA ALA A 88 0.71 -1.08 8.96
C ALA A 88 1.38 0.25 9.30
N PHE A 89 1.24 1.26 8.44
CA PHE A 89 1.77 2.61 8.70
C PHE A 89 1.05 3.31 9.86
N GLY A 90 -0.25 3.10 10.03
CA GLY A 90 -1.01 3.63 11.16
C GLY A 90 -0.51 3.07 12.49
N ILE A 91 -0.24 1.76 12.57
CA ILE A 91 0.37 1.13 13.74
C ILE A 91 1.78 1.68 13.98
N LEU A 92 2.62 1.73 12.95
CA LEU A 92 3.97 2.28 13.03
C LEU A 92 3.97 3.71 13.58
N ALA A 93 3.12 4.57 13.02
CA ALA A 93 3.00 5.96 13.42
C ALA A 93 2.50 6.10 14.87
N ASN A 94 1.46 5.36 15.25
CA ASN A 94 0.91 5.42 16.61
C ASN A 94 1.85 4.84 17.67
N ARG A 95 2.64 3.83 17.32
CA ARG A 95 3.53 3.13 18.27
C ARG A 95 4.86 3.84 18.46
N PHE A 96 5.44 4.36 17.38
CA PHE A 96 6.76 4.97 17.44
C PHE A 96 6.70 6.50 17.43
N CYS A 97 5.59 7.11 17.04
CA CYS A 97 5.33 8.56 17.01
C CYS A 97 6.31 9.41 16.17
N VAL A 98 7.40 8.82 15.66
CA VAL A 98 8.45 9.52 14.91
C VAL A 98 7.87 10.17 13.65
N SER A 99 6.99 9.47 12.93
CA SER A 99 6.36 9.99 11.70
C SER A 99 5.19 10.93 11.95
N MET A 100 4.78 11.15 13.21
CA MET A 100 3.69 12.08 13.57
C MET A 100 4.18 13.48 13.91
N THR A 101 5.49 13.71 13.93
CA THR A 101 6.10 15.01 14.26
C THR A 101 7.03 15.47 13.15
N SER A 102 7.32 16.78 13.12
CA SER A 102 8.32 17.31 12.19
C SER A 102 9.69 16.74 12.55
N ILE A 103 10.27 15.96 11.64
CA ILE A 103 11.57 15.32 11.85
C ILE A 103 12.67 16.29 11.38
N ASN A 104 13.28 17.03 12.32
CA ASN A 104 14.38 17.93 12.03
C ASN A 104 15.73 17.17 12.02
N LEU A 105 15.86 16.21 11.10
CA LEU A 105 17.07 15.42 10.88
C LEU A 105 17.42 15.37 9.39
N ALA A 106 18.69 15.12 9.09
CA ALA A 106 19.13 14.88 7.72
C ALA A 106 18.41 13.65 7.11
N PRO A 107 18.08 13.65 5.80
CA PRO A 107 17.32 12.58 5.16
C PRO A 107 17.86 11.17 5.41
N GLU A 108 19.18 11.00 5.46
CA GLU A 108 19.84 9.71 5.69
C GLU A 108 19.57 9.16 7.09
N LYS A 109 19.40 10.06 8.08
CA LYS A 109 19.00 9.66 9.44
C LYS A 109 17.52 9.30 9.48
N VAL A 110 16.68 10.05 8.77
CA VAL A 110 15.24 9.75 8.67
C VAL A 110 15.03 8.37 8.05
N GLU A 111 15.73 8.06 6.96
CA GLU A 111 15.69 6.74 6.31
C GLU A 111 16.02 5.61 7.29
N ARG A 112 17.11 5.75 8.06
CA ARG A 112 17.48 4.75 9.09
C ARG A 112 16.41 4.57 10.16
N ILE A 113 15.77 5.66 10.59
CA ILE A 113 14.69 5.58 11.58
C ILE A 113 13.47 4.86 11.00
N VAL A 114 13.11 5.14 9.75
CA VAL A 114 12.01 4.45 9.06
C VAL A 114 12.32 2.96 8.93
N LEU A 115 13.51 2.60 8.46
CA LEU A 115 13.94 1.20 8.33
C LEU A 115 13.96 0.47 9.69
N ALA A 116 14.49 1.11 10.73
CA ALA A 116 14.48 0.56 12.09
C ALA A 116 13.06 0.35 12.62
N SER A 117 12.14 1.27 12.32
CA SER A 117 10.73 1.16 12.70
C SER A 117 10.06 -0.02 12.01
N CYS A 118 10.29 -0.20 10.70
CA CYS A 118 9.79 -1.36 9.94
C CYS A 118 10.35 -2.69 10.48
N LEU A 119 11.65 -2.74 10.77
CA LEU A 119 12.29 -3.92 11.37
C LEU A 119 11.67 -4.26 12.73
N LEU A 120 11.49 -3.27 13.59
CA LEU A 120 10.91 -3.48 14.91
C LEU A 120 9.44 -3.91 14.83
N HIS A 121 8.66 -3.33 13.89
CA HIS A 121 7.30 -3.78 13.61
C HIS A 121 7.25 -5.25 13.23
N ASN A 122 8.07 -5.67 12.26
CA ASN A 122 8.13 -7.06 11.82
C ASN A 122 8.55 -7.99 12.96
N TYR A 123 9.53 -7.58 13.77
CA TYR A 123 9.96 -8.33 14.95
C TYR A 123 8.83 -8.50 15.97
N LEU A 124 8.11 -7.43 16.31
CA LEU A 124 7.00 -7.47 17.28
C LEU A 124 5.80 -8.28 16.77
N GLN A 125 5.58 -8.33 15.47
CA GLN A 125 4.53 -9.14 14.84
C GLN A 125 4.92 -10.63 14.71
N SER A 126 6.21 -10.97 14.78
CA SER A 126 6.70 -12.33 14.51
C SER A 126 6.30 -13.39 15.55
N ASN A 127 5.99 -12.97 16.79
CA ASN A 127 5.62 -13.87 17.88
C ASN A 127 4.18 -13.60 18.34
N PRO A 128 3.33 -14.64 18.50
CA PRO A 128 1.93 -14.47 18.94
C PRO A 128 1.75 -13.70 20.25
N SER A 129 2.66 -13.87 21.22
CA SER A 129 2.56 -13.19 22.51
C SER A 129 2.86 -11.69 22.40
N SER A 130 3.84 -11.31 21.59
CA SER A 130 4.17 -9.90 21.36
C SER A 130 3.17 -9.23 20.42
N SER A 131 2.70 -9.94 19.39
CA SER A 131 1.77 -9.40 18.40
C SER A 131 0.41 -9.08 19.03
N ALA A 132 -0.08 -9.91 19.95
CA ALA A 132 -1.34 -9.64 20.67
C ALA A 132 -1.29 -8.36 21.53
N ILE A 133 -0.11 -7.96 22.00
CA ILE A 133 0.10 -6.72 22.78
C ILE A 133 0.35 -5.54 21.84
N TYR A 134 1.15 -5.75 20.81
CA TYR A 134 1.57 -4.72 19.86
C TYR A 134 0.44 -4.31 18.90
N THR A 135 -0.36 -5.27 18.46
CA THR A 135 -1.53 -5.11 17.57
C THR A 135 -2.73 -5.81 18.21
N PRO A 136 -3.34 -5.25 19.27
CA PRO A 136 -4.45 -5.89 19.96
C PRO A 136 -5.66 -6.08 19.03
N PRO A 137 -6.53 -7.07 19.29
CA PRO A 137 -7.73 -7.30 18.49
C PRO A 137 -8.55 -6.02 18.31
N GLY A 138 -8.97 -5.75 17.06
CA GLY A 138 -9.68 -4.51 16.69
C GLY A 138 -8.77 -3.35 16.25
N SER A 139 -7.44 -3.51 16.30
CA SER A 139 -6.51 -2.50 15.77
C SER A 139 -6.37 -2.50 14.23
N LEU A 140 -6.88 -3.55 13.58
CA LEU A 140 -6.82 -3.74 12.13
C LEU A 140 -8.24 -3.76 11.58
N ASP A 141 -8.43 -3.10 10.44
CA ASP A 141 -9.72 -3.10 9.75
C ASP A 141 -10.05 -4.49 9.19
N SER A 142 -11.07 -5.11 9.78
CA SER A 142 -11.64 -6.36 9.29
C SER A 142 -12.57 -6.11 8.10
N GLU A 143 -12.74 -7.16 7.29
CA GLU A 143 -13.69 -7.11 6.18
C GLU A 143 -15.12 -7.16 6.73
N HIS A 144 -15.91 -6.13 6.39
CA HIS A 144 -17.36 -6.22 6.51
C HIS A 144 -17.92 -6.81 5.21
N PRO A 145 -18.82 -7.82 5.27
CA PRO A 145 -19.50 -8.32 4.10
C PRO A 145 -20.14 -7.15 3.34
N LEU A 146 -19.96 -7.13 2.02
CA LEU A 146 -20.64 -6.15 1.19
C LEU A 146 -22.16 -6.28 1.44
N PRO A 147 -22.92 -5.18 1.55
CA PRO A 147 -24.35 -5.24 1.83
C PRO A 147 -25.19 -5.99 0.75
N HIS A 148 -24.58 -6.47 -0.34
CA HIS A 148 -25.25 -7.11 -1.47
C HIS A 148 -24.38 -8.18 -2.19
N GLU A 149 -23.68 -9.03 -1.45
CA GLU A 149 -23.35 -10.38 -1.96
C GLU A 149 -24.58 -11.30 -1.86
#